data_AF-A0A5B1QLK9-F1
#
_entry.id   AF-A0A5B1QLK9-F1
#
_cell.length_a   1.000
_cell.length_b   1.000
_cell.length_c   1.000
_cell.angle_alpha   90.00
_cell.angle_beta   90.00
_cell.angle_gamma   90.00
#
_symmetry.space_group_name_H-M   'P 1'
#
loop_
_entity.id
_entity.type
_entity.pdbx_description
1 polymer ?
#
loop_
_entity_poly.entity_id
_entity_poly.type
_entity_poly.pdbx_seq_one_letter_code
_entity_poly.pdbx_strand_id
1 'polypeptide(L)'
;MLGQALLVIATVAIFHGASSTYADLSHLKALGRPEGALPFDIYLEAFLALALGIVGACLKAPAPKEITWASEMKKMTIDDMDSRMGFASFVNRGNVLGKEPEPAEAEVEKS
;
A
#
# COMPACT_ATOMS: atom_id res chain seq x y z
N MET A 1 -11.08 0.22 -0.75
CA MET A 1 -11.57 0.45 -2.14
C MET A 1 -12.19 1.83 -2.32
N LEU A 2 -13.03 2.29 -1.39
CA LEU A 2 -13.69 3.61 -1.46
C LEU A 2 -12.73 4.79 -1.68
N GLY A 3 -11.66 4.93 -0.89
CA GLY A 3 -10.70 6.04 -1.06
C GLY A 3 -10.07 6.07 -2.47
N GLN A 4 -9.78 4.90 -3.05
CA GLN A 4 -9.25 4.83 -4.42
C GLN A 4 -10.30 5.18 -5.47
N ALA A 5 -11.56 4.77 -5.29
CA ALA A 5 -12.65 5.19 -6.18
C ALA A 5 -12.86 6.70 -6.13
N LEU A 6 -12.85 7.32 -4.95
CA LEU A 6 -12.97 8.76 -4.79
C LEU A 6 -11.81 9.51 -5.44
N LEU A 7 -10.58 9.00 -5.33
CA LEU A 7 -9.43 9.59 -6.01
C LEU A 7 -9.56 9.52 -7.54
N VAL A 8 -10.03 8.40 -8.09
CA VAL A 8 -10.28 8.27 -9.54
C VAL A 8 -11.37 9.26 -9.98
N ILE A 9 -12.48 9.34 -9.25
CA ILE A 9 -13.58 10.27 -9.55
C ILE A 9 -13.08 11.73 -9.48
N ALA A 10 -12.36 12.09 -8.42
CA ALA A 10 -11.79 13.42 -8.26
C ALA A 10 -10.82 13.75 -9.41
N THR A 11 -9.98 12.80 -9.82
CA THR A 11 -9.06 12.99 -10.94
C THR A 11 -9.82 13.30 -12.23
N VAL A 12 -10.84 12.49 -12.56
CA VAL A 12 -11.68 12.71 -13.75
C VAL A 12 -12.41 14.06 -13.68
N ALA A 13 -12.95 14.43 -12.51
CA ALA A 13 -13.64 15.70 -12.33
C ALA A 13 -12.70 16.91 -12.48
N ILE A 14 -11.46 16.83 -12.00
CA ILE A 14 -10.45 17.88 -12.24
C ILE A 14 -10.14 18.00 -13.73
N PHE A 15 -9.96 16.89 -14.44
CA PHE A 15 -9.74 16.92 -15.90
C PHE A 15 -10.94 17.51 -16.63
N HIS A 16 -12.16 17.20 -16.19
CA HIS A 16 -13.38 17.77 -16.75
C HIS A 16 -13.40 19.30 -16.55
N GLY A 17 -13.26 19.78 -15.31
CA GLY A 17 -13.22 21.21 -15.01
C GLY A 17 -12.08 21.96 -15.72
N ALA A 18 -10.90 21.33 -15.87
CA ALA A 18 -9.79 21.88 -16.63
C ALA A 18 -10.12 22.00 -18.13
N SER A 19 -10.77 20.99 -18.71
CA SER A 19 -11.22 21.05 -20.11
C SER A 19 -12.29 22.11 -20.34
N SER A 20 -13.22 22.29 -19.39
CA SER A 20 -14.24 23.34 -19.42
C SER A 20 -13.62 24.73 -19.32
N THR A 21 -12.66 24.92 -18.40
CA THR A 21 -11.90 26.17 -18.26
C THR A 21 -11.15 26.50 -19.55
N TYR A 22 -10.49 25.50 -20.16
CA TYR A 22 -9.78 25.68 -21.41
C TYR A 22 -10.73 26.08 -22.55
N ALA A 23 -11.88 25.41 -22.67
CA ALA A 23 -12.87 25.72 -23.68
C ALA A 23 -13.37 27.18 -23.55
N ASP A 24 -13.72 27.60 -22.34
CA ASP A 24 -14.24 28.96 -22.08
C ASP A 24 -13.18 30.05 -22.34
N LEU A 25 -11.96 29.87 -21.83
CA LEU A 25 -10.87 30.83 -22.07
C LEU A 25 -10.46 30.89 -23.55
N SER A 26 -10.48 29.75 -24.25
CA SER A 26 -10.19 29.71 -25.69
C SER A 26 -11.25 30.48 -26.49
N HIS A 27 -12.52 30.38 -26.08
CA HIS A 27 -13.63 31.09 -26.68
C HIS A 27 -13.55 32.61 -26.41
N LEU A 28 -13.30 33.01 -25.17
CA LEU A 28 -13.07 34.42 -24.80
C LEU A 28 -11.90 35.04 -25.57
N LYS A 29 -10.83 34.28 -25.78
CA LYS A 29 -9.68 34.70 -26.58
C LYS A 29 -10.05 34.88 -28.06
N ALA A 30 -10.85 33.99 -28.62
CA ALA A 30 -11.34 34.10 -30.00
C ALA A 30 -12.25 35.32 -30.22
N LEU A 31 -13.00 35.72 -29.19
CA LEU A 31 -13.85 36.91 -29.19
C LEU A 31 -13.09 38.23 -28.96
N GLY A 32 -11.77 38.19 -28.75
CA GLY A 32 -10.95 39.36 -28.44
C GLY A 32 -11.25 39.97 -27.07
N ARG A 33 -11.84 39.20 -26.15
CA ARG A 33 -12.20 39.63 -24.78
C ARG A 33 -11.56 38.70 -23.75
N PRO A 34 -10.23 38.75 -23.58
CA PRO A 34 -9.51 37.79 -22.74
C PRO A 34 -9.77 37.95 -21.23
N GLU A 35 -10.37 39.06 -20.79
CA GLU A 35 -10.57 39.38 -19.37
C GLU A 35 -11.95 38.96 -18.83
N GLY A 36 -12.64 38.04 -19.52
CA GLY A 36 -13.90 37.48 -19.03
C GLY A 36 -13.70 36.65 -17.76
N ALA A 37 -14.56 36.87 -16.77
CA ALA A 37 -14.61 36.00 -15.60
C ALA A 37 -15.13 34.61 -16.00
N LEU A 38 -14.59 33.57 -15.36
CA LEU A 38 -15.08 32.21 -15.58
C LEU A 38 -16.50 32.05 -15.03
N PRO A 39 -17.33 31.21 -15.67
CA PRO A 39 -18.59 30.75 -15.13
C PRO A 39 -18.47 30.15 -13.71
N PHE A 40 -19.47 30.44 -12.85
CA PHE A 40 -19.46 30.02 -11.44
C PHE A 40 -19.49 28.50 -11.25
N ASP A 41 -20.11 27.77 -12.17
CA ASP A 41 -20.16 26.31 -12.20
C ASP A 41 -18.77 25.67 -12.29
N ILE A 42 -17.86 26.23 -13.11
CA ILE A 42 -16.48 25.76 -13.23
C ILE A 42 -15.74 25.89 -11.89
N TYR A 43 -15.94 27.00 -11.18
CA TYR A 43 -15.36 27.16 -9.84
C TYR A 43 -15.91 26.10 -8.88
N LEU A 44 -17.22 25.92 -8.83
CA LEU A 44 -17.84 24.91 -7.96
C LEU A 44 -17.35 23.50 -8.28
N GLU A 45 -17.27 23.14 -9.56
CA GLU A 45 -16.77 21.84 -9.98
C GLU A 45 -15.32 21.61 -9.54
N ALA A 46 -14.44 22.60 -9.73
CA ALA A 46 -13.05 22.51 -9.28
C ALA A 46 -12.93 22.38 -7.75
N PHE A 47 -13.72 23.13 -6.99
CA PHE A 47 -13.72 23.04 -5.52
C PHE A 47 -14.29 21.71 -5.02
N LEU A 48 -15.33 21.18 -5.66
CA LEU A 48 -15.90 19.87 -5.33
C LEU A 48 -14.92 18.74 -5.66
N ALA A 49 -14.26 18.81 -6.81
CA ALA A 49 -13.25 17.84 -7.21
C ALA A 49 -12.05 17.86 -6.24
N LEU A 50 -11.60 19.04 -5.81
CA LEU A 50 -10.57 19.20 -4.78
C LEU A 50 -11.00 18.57 -3.45
N ALA A 51 -12.20 18.90 -2.97
CA ALA A 51 -12.72 18.35 -1.71
C ALA A 51 -12.82 16.82 -1.75
N LEU A 52 -13.34 16.26 -2.86
CA LEU A 52 -13.39 14.81 -3.08
C LEU A 52 -11.99 14.20 -3.10
N GLY A 53 -11.02 14.85 -3.73
CA GLY A 53 -9.62 14.41 -3.76
C GLY A 53 -9.01 14.35 -2.36
N ILE A 54 -9.23 15.37 -1.54
CA ILE A 54 -8.76 15.42 -0.14
C ILE A 54 -9.38 14.26 0.65
N VAL A 55 -10.70 14.08 0.59
CA VAL A 55 -11.38 13.00 1.30
C VAL A 55 -10.90 11.63 0.81
N GLY A 56 -10.77 11.45 -0.50
CA GLY A 56 -10.25 10.22 -1.10
C GLY A 56 -8.83 9.89 -0.64
N ALA A 57 -7.94 10.90 -0.58
CA ALA A 57 -6.58 10.75 -0.10
C ALA A 57 -6.53 10.37 1.38
N CYS A 58 -7.30 11.04 2.24
CA CYS A 58 -7.39 10.72 3.66
C CYS A 58 -7.89 9.30 3.91
N LEU A 59 -8.87 8.83 3.14
CA LEU A 59 -9.39 7.46 3.27
C LEU A 59 -8.46 6.39 2.68
N LYS A 60 -7.55 6.77 1.77
CA LYS A 60 -6.56 5.86 1.19
C LYS A 60 -5.31 5.75 2.06
N ALA A 61 -5.04 6.75 2.90
CA ALA A 61 -3.89 6.76 3.78
C ALA A 61 -3.89 5.54 4.71
N PRO A 62 -2.74 4.86 4.89
CA PRO A 62 -2.64 3.76 5.84
C PRO A 62 -2.83 4.25 7.27
N ALA A 63 -3.33 3.38 8.14
CA ALA A 63 -3.45 3.70 9.55
C ALA A 63 -2.08 4.01 10.16
N PRO A 64 -1.99 5.00 11.07
CA PRO A 64 -0.75 5.28 11.77
C PRO A 64 -0.35 4.06 12.61
N LYS A 65 0.93 3.67 12.52
CA LYS A 65 1.49 2.59 13.34
C LYS A 65 1.88 3.14 14.72
N GLU A 66 1.58 2.38 15.78
CA GLU A 66 2.07 2.71 17.12
C GLU A 66 3.60 2.66 17.19
N ILE A 67 4.19 3.64 17.89
CA ILE A 67 5.65 3.78 18.02
C ILE A 67 6.21 3.16 19.30
N THR A 68 5.36 2.68 20.20
CA THR A 68 5.82 2.21 21.51
C THR A 68 6.41 0.81 21.41
N TRP A 69 7.60 0.61 21.99
CA TRP A 69 8.24 -0.70 22.03
C TRP A 69 7.36 -1.75 22.70
N ALA A 70 6.64 -1.37 23.77
CA ALA A 70 5.71 -2.26 24.45
C ALA A 70 4.57 -2.75 23.55
N SER A 71 4.03 -1.90 22.67
CA SER A 71 2.99 -2.31 21.70
C SER A 71 3.50 -3.33 20.69
N GLU A 72 4.79 -3.24 20.34
CA GLU A 72 5.37 -4.16 19.36
C GLU A 72 5.81 -5.47 19.99
N MET A 73 6.36 -5.43 21.22
CA MET A 73 6.68 -6.63 21.99
C MET A 73 5.46 -7.50 22.26
N LYS A 74 4.25 -6.92 22.39
CA LYS A 74 3.00 -7.68 22.54
C LYS A 74 2.66 -8.57 21.34
N LYS A 75 3.17 -8.26 20.14
CA LYS A 75 2.87 -9.01 18.92
C LYS A 75 3.89 -10.11 18.63
N MET A 76 5.02 -10.13 19.34
CA MET A 76 6.08 -11.13 19.14
C MET A 76 5.88 -12.31 20.08
N THR A 77 6.22 -13.52 19.61
CA THR A 77 6.21 -14.73 20.43
C THR A 77 7.57 -15.00 21.07
N ILE A 78 7.59 -15.83 22.11
CA ILE A 78 8.84 -16.27 22.74
C ILE A 78 9.70 -17.04 21.73
N ASP A 79 9.08 -17.86 20.88
CA ASP A 79 9.79 -18.64 19.87
C ASP A 79 10.48 -17.75 18.83
N ASP A 80 9.84 -16.65 18.42
CA ASP A 80 10.45 -15.69 17.50
C ASP A 80 11.71 -15.05 18.11
N MET A 81 11.67 -14.73 19.42
CA MET A 81 12.79 -14.12 20.14
C MET A 81 13.89 -15.11 20.51
N ASP A 82 13.52 -16.35 20.86
CA ASP A 82 14.46 -17.40 21.29
C ASP A 82 15.05 -18.19 20.11
N SER A 83 14.57 -17.96 18.89
CA SER A 83 15.13 -18.53 17.66
C SER A 83 16.62 -18.24 17.48
N ARG A 84 17.10 -17.10 18.03
CA ARG A 84 18.51 -16.66 18.10
C ARG A 84 19.30 -17.09 16.86
N MET A 85 18.80 -16.75 15.66
CA MET A 85 19.31 -17.30 14.40
C MET A 85 20.82 -17.14 14.19
N GLY A 86 21.44 -16.10 14.77
CA GLY A 86 22.91 -15.92 14.76
C GLY A 86 23.71 -17.00 15.51
N PHE A 87 23.04 -17.83 16.31
CA PHE A 87 23.60 -18.96 17.06
C PHE A 87 22.93 -20.29 16.71
N ALA A 88 22.27 -20.38 15.55
CA ALA A 88 21.59 -21.60 15.13
C ALA A 88 22.58 -22.79 15.05
N SER A 89 22.22 -23.91 15.68
CA SER A 89 22.98 -25.16 15.63
C SER A 89 22.23 -26.21 14.80
N PHE A 90 22.97 -26.88 13.91
CA PHE A 90 22.46 -27.97 13.08
C PHE A 90 22.55 -29.35 13.77
N VAL A 91 23.12 -29.40 14.98
CA VAL A 91 23.17 -30.62 15.80
C VAL A 91 21.90 -30.71 16.63
N ASN A 92 20.83 -31.16 16.00
CA ASN A 92 19.53 -31.38 16.64
C ASN A 92 18.89 -32.69 16.16
N ARG A 93 17.84 -33.14 16.85
CA ARG A 93 17.13 -34.39 16.54
C ARG A 93 16.45 -34.40 15.17
N GLY A 94 16.22 -33.21 14.59
CA GLY A 94 15.71 -33.06 13.23
C GLY A 94 16.63 -33.65 12.16
N ASN A 95 17.94 -33.78 12.43
CA ASN A 95 18.89 -34.38 11.49
C ASN A 95 18.71 -35.90 11.31
N VAL A 96 17.91 -36.55 12.16
CA VAL A 96 17.62 -38.00 12.12
C VAL A 96 16.15 -38.25 11.77
N LEU A 97 15.26 -37.31 12.10
CA LEU A 97 13.84 -37.40 11.77
C LEU A 97 13.64 -37.25 10.25
N GLY A 98 13.38 -38.37 9.57
CA GLY A 98 13.16 -38.44 8.12
C GLY A 98 14.24 -39.17 7.33
N LYS A 99 15.31 -39.64 8.00
CA LYS A 99 16.25 -40.59 7.39
C LYS A 99 15.71 -42.00 7.55
N GLU A 100 15.66 -42.74 6.45
CA GLU A 100 15.37 -44.18 6.46
C GLU A 100 16.48 -44.89 7.25
N PRO A 101 16.17 -45.89 8.10
CA PRO A 101 17.19 -46.58 8.88
C PRO A 101 18.24 -47.16 7.93
N GLU A 102 19.52 -46.87 8.17
CA GLU A 102 20.60 -47.52 7.41
C GLU A 102 20.47 -49.04 7.58
N PRO A 103 20.56 -49.81 6.49
CA PRO A 103 20.50 -51.26 6.58
C PRO A 103 21.67 -51.75 7.44
N ALA A 104 21.35 -52.49 8.51
CA ALA A 104 22.33 -53.06 9.41
C ALA A 104 23.35 -53.87 8.59
N GLU A 105 24.60 -53.43 8.59
CA GLU A 105 25.70 -54.19 8.01
C GLU A 105 25.74 -55.55 8.72
N ALA A 106 25.42 -56.61 7.98
CA ALA A 106 25.53 -57.97 8.47
C ALA A 106 26.97 -58.20 8.88
N GLU A 107 27.18 -58.53 10.16
CA GLU A 107 28.45 -59.04 10.67
C GLU A 107 28.90 -60.19 9.77
N VAL A 108 29.91 -59.94 8.93
CA VAL A 108 30.58 -60.97 8.17
C VAL A 108 31.42 -61.77 9.16
N GLU A 109 30.81 -62.83 9.68
CA GLU A 109 31.44 -63.90 10.45
C GLU A 109 32.57 -64.49 9.58
N LYS A 110 33.82 -64.16 9.93
CA LYS A 110 35.02 -64.78 9.37
C LYS A 110 35.11 -66.23 9.84
N SER A 111 34.95 -67.16 8.89
CA SER A 111 35.47 -68.54 9.00
C SER A 111 36.97 -68.59 8.69
#